data_AF-A0A7S3UX18-F1
#
_entry.id   AF-A0A7S3UX18-F1
#
_cell.length_a   1.000
_cell.length_b   1.000
_cell.length_c   1.000
_cell.angle_alpha   90.00
_cell.angle_beta   90.00
_cell.angle_gamma   90.00
#
_symmetry.space_group_name_H-M   'P 1'
#
loop_
_entity.id
_entity.type
_entity.pdbx_description
1 polymer ?
#
loop_
_entity_poly.entity_id
_entity_poly.type
_entity_poly.pdbx_seq_one_letter_code
_entity_poly.pdbx_strand_id
1 'polypeptide(L)'
;AAVVLNPNVHEGVPIADSPEAHVDYVWEHMIKISQARKVALVAHSYGGVSLMSLFKTQNATEVLHQLKAVAFTDSVHHVNGRFNKVPAAVKRFLRDHAIDWVTSGEPLGTVVHDFNENKGCKCLSAGTTSHPATNEAARPAVIDFFEMKFGELDREEAAAAGVAI
;
A
#
# COMPACT_ATOMS: atom_id res chain seq x y z
N ALA A 1 -8.99 -8.02 -10.78
CA ALA A 1 -10.12 -7.18 -10.35
C ALA A 1 -9.54 -5.92 -9.70
N ALA A 2 -10.26 -4.80 -9.74
CA ALA A 2 -9.87 -3.56 -9.07
C ALA A 2 -11.00 -3.11 -8.14
N VAL A 3 -10.65 -2.65 -6.95
CA VAL A 3 -11.57 -2.03 -5.99
C VAL A 3 -11.03 -0.64 -5.72
N VAL A 4 -11.87 0.38 -5.90
CA VAL A 4 -11.52 1.77 -5.63
C VAL A 4 -12.18 2.18 -4.32
N LEU A 5 -11.37 2.51 -3.33
CA LEU A 5 -11.82 2.98 -2.02
C LEU A 5 -11.73 4.50 -2.02
N ASN A 6 -12.84 5.17 -2.30
CA ASN A 6 -12.93 6.62 -2.19
C ASN A 6 -13.72 6.97 -0.92
N PRO A 7 -13.06 7.29 0.21
CA PRO A 7 -13.75 7.58 1.45
C PRO A 7 -14.62 8.86 1.38
N ASN A 8 -14.48 9.67 0.33
CA ASN A 8 -15.30 10.85 0.09
C ASN A 8 -16.59 10.55 -0.73
N VAL A 9 -16.72 9.34 -1.28
CA VAL A 9 -17.87 8.92 -2.09
C VAL A 9 -18.54 7.73 -1.41
N HIS A 10 -19.80 7.90 -1.02
CA HIS A 10 -20.55 6.93 -0.21
C HIS A 10 -21.42 5.96 -1.04
N GLU A 11 -21.12 5.78 -2.33
CA GLU A 11 -21.93 4.92 -3.19
C GLU A 11 -21.70 3.44 -2.87
N GLY A 12 -22.73 2.76 -2.36
CA GLY A 12 -22.73 1.30 -2.16
C GLY A 12 -21.98 0.78 -0.93
N VAL A 13 -21.42 1.67 -0.11
CA VAL A 13 -20.82 1.35 1.20
C VAL A 13 -21.63 2.08 2.28
N PRO A 14 -22.04 1.42 3.39
CA PRO A 14 -22.66 2.12 4.51
C PRO A 14 -21.82 3.34 4.92
N ILE A 15 -22.46 4.41 5.37
CA ILE A 15 -21.75 5.61 5.82
C ILE A 15 -20.76 5.20 6.90
N ALA A 16 -19.48 5.17 6.54
CA ALA A 16 -18.41 4.96 7.48
C ALA A 16 -18.12 6.30 8.15
N ASP A 17 -18.03 6.30 9.48
CA ASP A 17 -17.85 7.52 10.26
C ASP A 17 -16.48 8.20 10.04
N SER A 18 -15.53 7.51 9.37
CA SER A 18 -14.24 8.05 8.97
C SER A 18 -13.62 7.32 7.77
N PRO A 19 -12.60 7.89 7.10
CA PRO A 19 -11.82 7.20 6.07
C PRO A 19 -11.20 5.88 6.52
N GLU A 20 -10.75 5.79 7.78
CA GLU A 20 -10.26 4.56 8.40
C GLU A 20 -11.36 3.50 8.47
N ALA A 21 -12.53 3.86 9.01
CA ALA A 21 -13.66 2.95 9.12
C ALA A 21 -14.14 2.46 7.74
N HIS A 22 -14.02 3.30 6.71
CA HIS A 22 -14.33 2.91 5.33
C HIS A 22 -13.38 1.82 4.82
N VAL A 23 -12.07 1.99 5.04
CA VAL A 23 -11.06 0.98 4.66
C VAL A 23 -11.26 -0.32 5.43
N ASP A 24 -11.53 -0.24 6.74
CA ASP A 24 -11.83 -1.41 7.58
C ASP A 24 -13.06 -2.16 7.07
N TYR A 25 -14.13 -1.43 6.72
CA TYR A 25 -15.36 -2.02 6.20
C TYR A 25 -15.12 -2.76 4.88
N VAL A 26 -14.50 -2.10 3.90
CA VAL A 26 -14.23 -2.69 2.58
C VAL A 26 -13.29 -3.89 2.72
N TRP A 27 -12.28 -3.81 3.60
CA TRP A 27 -11.39 -4.93 3.84
C TRP A 27 -12.16 -6.14 4.36
N GLU A 28 -12.97 -5.98 5.41
CA GLU A 28 -13.70 -7.08 6.04
C GLU A 28 -14.77 -7.70 5.11
N HIS A 29 -15.52 -6.86 4.39
CA HIS A 29 -16.71 -7.30 3.65
C HIS A 29 -16.45 -7.63 2.18
N MET A 30 -15.30 -7.23 1.61
CA MET A 30 -15.00 -7.45 0.20
C MET A 30 -13.66 -8.16 0.01
N ILE A 31 -12.57 -7.63 0.58
CA ILE A 31 -11.23 -8.12 0.28
C ILE A 31 -10.95 -9.43 1.02
N LYS A 32 -11.16 -9.45 2.34
CA LYS A 32 -10.85 -10.60 3.22
C LYS A 32 -11.56 -11.87 2.77
N ILE A 33 -12.83 -11.77 2.38
CA ILE A 33 -13.65 -12.90 1.94
C ILE A 33 -13.44 -13.28 0.46
N SER A 34 -12.67 -12.49 -0.28
CA SER A 34 -12.40 -12.77 -1.70
C SER A 34 -11.52 -14.01 -1.87
N GLN A 35 -11.54 -14.56 -3.10
CA GLN A 35 -10.60 -15.62 -3.51
C GLN A 35 -9.21 -15.07 -3.83
N ALA A 36 -9.01 -13.75 -3.79
CA ALA A 36 -7.70 -13.16 -4.05
C ALA A 36 -6.72 -13.56 -2.94
N ARG A 37 -5.51 -13.96 -3.34
CA ARG A 37 -4.40 -14.27 -2.43
C ARG A 37 -3.20 -13.35 -2.66
N LYS A 38 -3.16 -12.65 -3.79
CA LYS A 38 -2.17 -11.64 -4.14
C LYS A 38 -2.89 -10.31 -4.35
N VAL A 39 -2.96 -9.51 -3.29
CA VAL A 39 -3.56 -8.17 -3.30
C VAL A 39 -2.44 -7.14 -3.30
N ALA A 40 -2.51 -6.17 -4.20
CA ALA A 40 -1.67 -4.98 -4.19
C ALA A 40 -2.57 -3.76 -3.94
N LEU A 41 -2.03 -2.74 -3.29
CA LEU A 41 -2.81 -1.59 -2.85
C LEU A 41 -2.08 -0.29 -3.19
N VAL A 42 -2.81 0.66 -3.78
CA VAL A 42 -2.35 2.04 -3.96
C VAL A 42 -2.98 2.91 -2.87
N ALA A 43 -2.17 3.61 -2.07
CA ALA A 43 -2.60 4.42 -0.94
C ALA A 43 -2.11 5.87 -1.09
N HIS A 44 -2.99 6.72 -1.61
CA HIS A 44 -2.70 8.13 -1.82
C HIS A 44 -2.89 8.96 -0.56
N SER A 45 -1.94 9.87 -0.27
CA SER A 45 -2.11 10.89 0.77
C SER A 45 -2.57 10.28 2.10
N TYR A 46 -3.73 10.69 2.61
CA TYR A 46 -4.36 10.18 3.82
C TYR A 46 -4.76 8.70 3.76
N GLY A 47 -4.94 8.13 2.56
CA GLY A 47 -5.20 6.70 2.38
C GLY A 47 -4.11 5.81 3.00
N GLY A 48 -2.87 6.31 3.10
CA GLY A 48 -1.83 5.59 3.84
C GLY A 48 -2.05 5.60 5.36
N VAL A 49 -2.62 6.67 5.91
CA VAL A 49 -3.04 6.71 7.33
C VAL A 49 -4.16 5.71 7.56
N SER A 50 -5.15 5.66 6.66
CA SER A 50 -6.24 4.67 6.72
C SER A 50 -5.71 3.24 6.64
N LEU A 51 -4.72 2.97 5.79
CA LEU A 51 -4.04 1.66 5.76
C LEU A 51 -3.31 1.35 7.08
N MET A 52 -2.64 2.34 7.70
CA MET A 52 -2.02 2.14 9.00
C MET A 52 -3.06 1.85 10.09
N SER A 53 -4.26 2.44 9.99
CA SER A 53 -5.38 2.12 10.89
C SER A 53 -5.83 0.67 10.72
N LEU A 54 -5.99 0.20 9.48
CA LEU A 54 -6.35 -1.19 9.17
C LEU A 54 -5.41 -2.19 9.87
N PHE A 55 -4.10 -1.93 9.86
CA PHE A 55 -3.13 -2.79 10.55
C PHE A 55 -3.23 -2.78 12.08
N LYS A 56 -3.90 -1.78 12.67
CA LYS A 56 -4.13 -1.67 14.12
C LYS A 56 -5.48 -2.27 14.51
N THR A 57 -6.50 -2.12 13.68
CA THR A 57 -7.88 -2.54 13.96
C THR A 57 -8.13 -3.99 13.56
N GLN A 58 -7.50 -4.46 12.47
CA GLN A 58 -7.60 -5.83 11.98
C GLN A 58 -6.43 -6.70 12.43
N ASN A 59 -6.59 -8.02 12.32
CA ASN A 59 -5.49 -8.96 12.52
C ASN A 59 -4.42 -8.74 11.42
N ALA A 60 -3.35 -8.03 11.76
CA ALA A 60 -2.29 -7.68 10.82
C ALA A 60 -1.70 -8.91 10.09
N THR A 61 -1.63 -10.07 10.74
CA THR A 61 -1.14 -11.31 10.10
C THR A 61 -2.05 -11.75 8.96
N GLU A 62 -3.37 -11.67 9.14
CA GLU A 62 -4.33 -12.00 8.09
C GLU A 62 -4.31 -10.98 6.95
N VAL A 63 -4.18 -9.69 7.29
CA VAL A 63 -4.04 -8.62 6.29
C VAL A 63 -2.81 -8.88 5.42
N LEU A 64 -1.66 -9.11 6.05
CA LEU A 64 -0.39 -9.38 5.38
C LEU A 64 -0.36 -10.73 4.65
N HIS A 65 -1.25 -11.66 4.98
CA HIS A 65 -1.38 -12.91 4.24
C HIS A 65 -1.96 -12.70 2.84
N GLN A 66 -2.82 -11.69 2.63
CA GLN A 66 -3.37 -11.37 1.31
C GLN A 66 -2.65 -10.17 0.64
N LEU A 67 -2.25 -9.17 1.42
CA LEU A 67 -1.57 -7.97 0.92
C LEU A 67 -0.08 -8.26 0.64
N LYS A 68 0.35 -8.00 -0.59
CA LYS A 68 1.67 -8.37 -1.10
C LYS A 68 2.55 -7.19 -1.51
N ALA A 69 1.93 -6.07 -1.84
CA ALA A 69 2.64 -4.86 -2.23
C ALA A 69 1.79 -3.63 -1.91
N VAL A 70 2.46 -2.54 -1.50
CA VAL A 70 1.82 -1.25 -1.27
C VAL A 70 2.57 -0.15 -2.02
N ALA A 71 1.88 0.55 -2.90
CA ALA A 71 2.36 1.78 -3.49
C ALA A 71 1.69 2.96 -2.78
N PHE A 72 2.46 3.69 -1.99
CA PHE A 72 2.01 4.99 -1.51
C PHE A 72 2.25 6.05 -2.57
N THR A 73 1.38 7.03 -2.64
CA THR A 73 1.54 8.20 -3.51
C THR A 73 1.37 9.45 -2.68
N ASP A 74 2.49 10.10 -2.40
CA ASP A 74 2.64 11.24 -1.52
C ASP A 74 1.90 11.09 -0.19
N SER A 75 2.08 9.93 0.45
CA SER A 75 1.35 9.62 1.67
C SER A 75 1.91 10.36 2.89
N VAL A 76 1.01 10.64 3.84
CA VAL A 76 1.32 11.30 5.12
C VAL A 76 1.34 10.32 6.31
N HIS A 77 1.40 9.01 6.03
CA HIS A 77 1.44 7.98 7.06
C HIS A 77 2.72 8.01 7.88
N HIS A 78 2.63 7.50 9.10
CA HIS A 78 3.77 7.34 10.00
C HIS A 78 3.72 5.95 10.66
N VAL A 79 4.86 5.29 10.77
CA VAL A 79 5.01 3.96 11.41
C VAL A 79 5.62 4.04 12.82
N ASN A 80 6.17 5.20 13.14
CA ASN A 80 6.84 5.51 14.39
C ASN A 80 6.19 6.75 15.01
N GLY A 81 5.34 6.54 16.01
CA GLY A 81 4.72 7.62 16.78
C GLY A 81 3.94 7.07 17.97
N ARG A 82 3.73 7.90 19.01
CA ARG A 82 3.01 7.50 20.24
C ARG A 82 1.63 6.90 19.96
N PHE A 83 0.93 7.43 18.97
CA PHE A 83 -0.39 6.96 18.51
C PHE A 83 -0.34 6.19 17.18
N ASN A 84 0.85 6.06 16.57
CA ASN A 84 1.06 5.52 15.22
C ASN A 84 2.00 4.31 15.19
N LYS A 85 2.20 3.66 16.34
CA LYS A 85 3.02 2.45 16.42
C LYS A 85 2.27 1.27 15.78
N VAL A 86 2.77 0.80 14.64
CA VAL A 86 2.30 -0.43 13.99
C VAL A 86 3.10 -1.65 14.47
N PRO A 87 2.54 -2.89 14.36
CA PRO A 87 3.25 -4.12 14.72
C PRO A 87 4.59 -4.28 13.99
N ALA A 88 5.54 -4.99 14.60
CA ALA A 88 6.87 -5.22 14.00
C ALA A 88 6.79 -5.94 12.64
N ALA A 89 5.85 -6.89 12.49
CA ALA A 89 5.60 -7.57 11.22
C ALA A 89 5.20 -6.59 10.11
N VAL A 90 4.39 -5.57 10.43
CA VAL A 90 3.97 -4.53 9.48
C VAL A 90 5.16 -3.64 9.10
N LYS A 91 6.02 -3.27 10.05
CA LYS A 91 7.23 -2.48 9.74
C LYS A 91 8.17 -3.23 8.78
N ARG A 92 8.37 -4.53 9.01
CA ARG A 92 9.16 -5.37 8.10
C ARG A 92 8.50 -5.45 6.72
N PHE A 93 7.20 -5.69 6.68
CA PHE A 93 6.46 -5.72 5.42
C PHE A 93 6.60 -4.40 4.64
N LEU A 94 6.41 -3.23 5.28
CA LEU A 94 6.52 -1.94 4.61
C LEU A 94 7.95 -1.67 4.09
N ARG A 95 8.97 -2.13 4.82
CA ARG A 95 10.36 -2.01 4.36
C ARG A 95 10.59 -2.77 3.05
N ASP A 96 10.04 -3.98 2.95
CA ASP A 96 10.40 -4.92 1.88
C ASP A 96 9.40 -4.92 0.71
N HIS A 97 8.17 -4.49 0.96
CA HIS A 97 7.02 -4.59 0.05
C HIS A 97 6.26 -3.27 -0.14
N ALA A 98 6.81 -2.13 0.30
CA ALA A 98 6.22 -0.83 0.03
C ALA A 98 7.21 0.21 -0.52
N ILE A 99 6.68 1.09 -1.37
CA ILE A 99 7.37 2.28 -1.89
C ILE A 99 6.41 3.45 -1.80
N ASP A 100 6.91 4.62 -1.41
CA ASP A 100 6.17 5.88 -1.51
C ASP A 100 6.71 6.76 -2.64
N TRP A 101 5.88 7.00 -3.66
CA TRP A 101 6.17 7.98 -4.71
C TRP A 101 5.75 9.37 -4.23
N VAL A 102 6.72 10.13 -3.73
CA VAL A 102 6.53 11.43 -3.10
C VAL A 102 6.65 12.57 -4.10
N THR A 103 6.06 13.71 -3.75
CA THR A 103 6.25 14.94 -4.53
C THR A 103 7.73 15.34 -4.58
N SER A 104 8.22 15.65 -5.78
CA SER A 104 9.61 16.05 -6.03
C SER A 104 9.74 16.68 -7.43
N GLY A 105 10.69 17.58 -7.58
CA GLY A 105 11.07 18.14 -8.88
C GLY A 105 11.99 17.23 -9.71
N GLU A 106 12.48 16.14 -9.11
CA GLU A 106 13.35 15.17 -9.77
C GLU A 106 12.58 14.25 -10.72
N PRO A 107 13.23 13.63 -11.73
CA PRO A 107 12.59 12.64 -12.59
C PRO A 107 11.91 11.49 -11.82
N LEU A 108 10.87 10.90 -12.40
CA LEU A 108 10.17 9.74 -11.84
C LEU A 108 11.16 8.61 -11.51
N GLY A 109 11.05 8.05 -10.30
CA GLY A 109 11.87 6.93 -9.85
C GLY A 109 13.21 7.34 -9.20
N THR A 110 13.59 8.62 -9.23
CA THR A 110 14.77 9.09 -8.50
C THR A 110 14.61 8.83 -7.00
N VAL A 111 15.62 8.25 -6.36
CA VAL A 111 15.60 7.97 -4.92
C VAL A 111 15.61 9.28 -4.14
N VAL A 112 14.55 9.55 -3.40
CA VAL A 112 14.46 10.70 -2.46
C VAL A 112 14.92 10.26 -1.08
N HIS A 113 14.48 9.09 -0.63
CA HIS A 113 14.98 8.42 0.56
C HIS A 113 15.13 6.93 0.30
N ASP A 114 16.34 6.38 0.47
CA ASP A 114 16.54 4.95 0.32
C ASP A 114 15.77 4.16 1.41
N PHE A 115 15.66 4.75 2.61
CA PHE A 115 14.73 4.34 3.66
C PHE A 115 14.29 5.55 4.48
N ASN A 116 12.98 5.80 4.59
CA ASN A 116 12.43 6.85 5.43
C ASN A 116 11.95 6.27 6.76
N GLU A 117 12.56 6.64 7.88
CA GLU A 117 12.21 6.07 9.19
C GLU A 117 10.79 6.40 9.66
N ASN A 118 10.24 7.55 9.25
CA ASN A 118 8.89 7.95 9.61
C ASN A 118 7.85 7.13 8.83
N LYS A 119 8.10 6.89 7.54
CA LYS A 119 7.19 6.14 6.64
C LYS A 119 7.43 4.62 6.67
N GLY A 120 8.63 4.19 7.07
CA GLY A 120 9.01 2.78 7.16
C GLY A 120 9.28 2.11 5.81
N CYS A 121 9.40 2.87 4.73
CA CYS A 121 9.60 2.37 3.37
C CYS A 121 10.55 3.27 2.57
N LYS A 122 10.93 2.81 1.37
CA LYS A 122 11.69 3.60 0.39
C LYS A 122 10.80 4.71 -0.19
N CYS A 123 11.37 5.88 -0.45
CA CYS A 123 10.68 6.98 -1.12
C CYS A 123 11.35 7.32 -2.45
N LEU A 124 10.57 7.33 -3.52
CA LEU A 124 11.00 7.70 -4.86
C LEU A 124 10.28 8.97 -5.31
N SER A 125 10.88 9.74 -6.20
CA SER A 125 10.23 10.87 -6.84
C SER A 125 9.06 10.37 -7.69
N ALA A 126 7.90 11.01 -7.55
CA ALA A 126 6.76 10.84 -8.46
C ALA A 126 6.93 11.60 -9.79
N GLY A 127 7.98 12.40 -9.97
CA GLY A 127 8.17 13.22 -11.17
C GLY A 127 7.26 14.46 -11.22
N THR A 128 6.69 14.86 -10.10
CA THR A 128 5.78 16.01 -10.00
C THR A 128 5.85 16.64 -8.61
N THR A 129 5.68 17.96 -8.55
CA THR A 129 5.50 18.71 -7.29
C THR A 129 4.02 18.87 -6.91
N SER A 130 3.10 18.41 -7.75
CA SER A 130 1.67 18.48 -7.48
C SER A 130 1.20 17.25 -6.70
N HIS A 131 0.87 17.45 -5.42
CA HIS A 131 0.34 16.43 -4.51
C HIS A 131 -0.76 15.55 -5.14
N PRO A 132 -1.88 16.09 -5.65
CA PRO A 132 -2.96 15.26 -6.22
C PRO A 132 -2.56 14.57 -7.53
N ALA A 133 -1.54 15.05 -8.24
CA ALA A 133 -1.09 14.47 -9.50
C ALA A 133 -0.16 13.27 -9.32
N THR A 134 0.30 12.98 -8.10
CA THR A 134 1.27 11.89 -7.84
C THR A 134 0.76 10.52 -8.25
N ASN A 135 -0.55 10.26 -8.16
CA ASN A 135 -1.16 9.02 -8.66
C ASN A 135 -0.91 8.80 -10.14
N GLU A 136 -1.24 9.78 -10.98
CA GLU A 136 -1.06 9.64 -12.43
C GLU A 136 0.41 9.72 -12.82
N ALA A 137 1.17 10.62 -12.19
CA ALA A 137 2.59 10.79 -12.49
C ALA A 137 3.41 9.53 -12.16
N ALA A 138 3.10 8.86 -11.04
CA ALA A 138 3.76 7.63 -10.62
C ALA A 138 3.15 6.35 -11.23
N ARG A 139 1.99 6.44 -11.90
CA ARG A 139 1.23 5.28 -12.42
C ARG A 139 2.09 4.23 -13.14
N PRO A 140 2.95 4.57 -14.14
CA PRO A 140 3.75 3.56 -14.82
C PRO A 140 4.70 2.83 -13.85
N ALA A 141 5.40 3.56 -12.98
CA ALA A 141 6.32 2.96 -12.02
C ALA A 141 5.60 2.12 -10.95
N VAL A 142 4.38 2.49 -10.56
CA VAL A 142 3.55 1.71 -9.64
C VAL A 142 3.12 0.38 -10.27
N ILE A 143 2.74 0.39 -11.55
CA ILE A 143 2.38 -0.83 -12.28
C ILE A 143 3.60 -1.74 -12.38
N ASP A 144 4.74 -1.22 -12.82
CA ASP A 144 5.99 -1.99 -12.93
C ASP A 144 6.40 -2.60 -11.58
N PHE A 145 6.25 -1.85 -10.48
CA PHE A 145 6.51 -2.33 -9.13
C PHE A 145 5.60 -3.50 -8.73
N PHE A 146 4.30 -3.43 -9.02
CA PHE A 146 3.36 -4.50 -8.72
C PHE A 146 3.61 -5.74 -9.58
N GLU A 147 3.88 -5.58 -10.88
CA GLU A 147 4.22 -6.68 -11.77
C GLU A 147 5.50 -7.40 -11.32
N MET A 148 6.54 -6.64 -10.96
CA MET A 148 7.76 -7.17 -10.38
C MET A 148 7.46 -7.98 -9.10
N LYS A 149 6.69 -7.42 -8.16
CA LYS A 149 6.37 -8.07 -6.88
C LYS A 149 5.54 -9.34 -7.05
N PHE A 150 4.58 -9.34 -7.97
CA PHE A 150 3.77 -10.55 -8.22
C PHE A 150 4.60 -11.62 -8.94
N GLY A 151 5.46 -11.23 -9.88
CA GLY A 151 6.39 -12.15 -10.52
C GLY A 151 7.41 -12.76 -9.55
N GLU A 152 7.90 -12.01 -8.56
CA GLU A 152 8.74 -12.56 -7.48
C GLU A 152 8.01 -13.68 -6.71
N LEU A 153 6.76 -13.43 -6.32
CA LEU A 153 5.94 -14.38 -5.58
C LEU A 153 5.57 -15.62 -6.40
N ASP A 154 5.25 -15.45 -7.70
CA ASP A 154 5.00 -16.58 -8.60
C ASP A 154 6.23 -17.50 -8.68
N ARG A 155 7.43 -16.92 -8.73
CA ARG A 155 8.68 -17.69 -8.77
C ARG A 155 8.96 -18.43 -7.47
N GLU A 156 8.72 -17.79 -6.33
CA GLU A 156 8.86 -18.42 -5.02
C GLU A 156 7.88 -19.59 -4.84
N GLU A 157 6.63 -19.42 -5.27
CA GLU A 157 5.61 -20.48 -5.22
C GLU A 157 5.96 -21.66 -6.13
N ALA A 158 6.42 -21.40 -7.36
CA ALA A 158 6.85 -22.45 -8.28
C ALA A 158 8.08 -23.21 -7.75
N ALA A 159 9.07 -22.50 -7.20
CA ALA A 159 10.24 -23.11 -6.58
C ALA A 159 9.85 -23.99 -5.37
N ALA A 160 8.95 -23.51 -4.51
CA ALA A 160 8.43 -24.28 -3.37
C ALA A 160 7.62 -25.52 -3.80
N ALA A 161 6.95 -25.45 -4.94
CA ALA A 161 6.23 -26.57 -5.54
C ALA A 161 7.13 -27.55 -6.31
N GLY A 162 8.44 -27.28 -6.43
CA GLY A 162 9.37 -28.10 -7.22
C GLY A 162 9.13 -28.01 -8.73
N VAL A 163 8.46 -26.96 -9.21
CA VAL A 163 8.21 -26.70 -10.62
C VAL A 163 9.34 -25.82 -11.15
N ALA A 164 10.14 -26.34 -12.09
CA ALA A 164 11.12 -25.54 -12.80
C ALA A 164 10.40 -24.51 -13.70
N ILE A 165 10.80 -23.24 -13.61
CA ILE A 165 10.24 -22.11 -14.35
C ILE A 165 11.06 -21.88 -15.62
#